data_AF-A7ECM4-F1
#
_entry.id   AF-A7ECM4-F1
#
_cell.length_a   1.000
_cell.length_b   1.000
_cell.length_c   1.000
_cell.angle_alpha   90.00
_cell.angle_beta   90.00
_cell.angle_gamma   90.00
#
_symmetry.space_group_name_H-M   'P 1'
#
loop_
_entity.id
_entity.type
_entity.pdbx_description
1 polymer ?
#
loop_
_entity_poly.entity_id
_entity_poly.type
_entity_poly.pdbx_seq_one_letter_code
_entity_poly.pdbx_strand_id
1 'polypeptide(L)'
;MAQTLEKWQTDFEDKPLLTTLGMCVLDDLYFPDGEIKSRVLGGSGVYSILGARLFLQGENAQKLSWLIRAGNAFPKEIEDRLRSWSTDLVIEKSAGDRVECTRGELRYSGGLNGEGGESMEFEFEDYPLLCLWKLEYSC
;
A
#
# COMPACT_ATOMS: atom_id res chain seq x y z
N MET A 1 20.41 16.32 -22.39
CA MET A 1 19.75 16.15 -21.07
C MET A 1 18.60 17.14 -20.82
N ALA A 2 18.31 18.11 -21.71
CA ALA A 2 17.21 19.06 -21.55
C ALA A 2 15.85 18.58 -22.11
N GLN A 3 15.81 17.52 -22.92
CA GLN A 3 14.60 17.11 -23.66
C GLN A 3 13.61 16.25 -22.84
N THR A 4 13.97 15.80 -21.64
CA THR A 4 13.12 14.89 -20.84
C THR A 4 12.16 15.62 -19.90
N LEU A 5 12.36 16.93 -19.67
CA LEU A 5 11.56 17.72 -18.73
C LEU A 5 10.35 18.44 -19.36
N GLU A 6 10.32 18.62 -20.68
CA GLU A 6 9.20 19.27 -21.38
C GLU A 6 7.92 18.42 -21.40
N LYS A 7 8.01 17.12 -21.08
CA LYS A 7 6.86 16.19 -21.05
C LYS A 7 5.86 16.44 -19.92
N TRP A 8 6.21 17.30 -18.94
CA TRP A 8 5.40 17.48 -17.72
C TRP A 8 4.71 18.85 -17.60
N GLN A 9 4.64 19.62 -18.69
CA GLN A 9 3.75 20.78 -18.76
C GLN A 9 2.34 20.29 -19.12
N THR A 10 1.56 19.90 -18.12
CA THR A 10 0.12 19.65 -18.26
C THR A 10 -0.67 20.93 -18.00
N ASP A 11 -1.71 21.16 -18.80
CA ASP A 11 -2.69 22.21 -18.57
C ASP A 11 -3.34 22.03 -17.18
N PHE A 12 -3.79 23.13 -16.56
CA PHE A 12 -4.33 23.09 -15.19
C PHE A 12 -5.52 22.11 -15.02
N GLU A 13 -6.25 21.84 -16.10
CA GLU A 13 -7.38 20.90 -16.14
C GLU A 13 -6.94 19.43 -16.00
N ASP A 14 -5.73 19.09 -16.45
CA ASP A 14 -5.16 17.73 -16.51
C ASP A 14 -4.22 17.42 -15.32
N LYS A 15 -4.26 18.25 -14.28
CA LYS A 15 -3.44 18.02 -13.09
C LYS A 15 -4.02 16.91 -12.21
N PRO A 16 -3.16 16.10 -11.59
CA PRO A 16 -3.61 15.15 -10.59
C PRO A 16 -4.22 15.89 -9.40
N LEU A 17 -5.35 15.39 -8.90
CA LEU A 17 -6.02 15.88 -7.69
C LEU A 17 -5.29 15.41 -6.43
N LEU A 18 -4.70 14.22 -6.49
CA LEU A 18 -3.92 13.63 -5.42
C LEU A 18 -2.80 12.82 -6.05
N THR A 19 -1.59 12.95 -5.48
CA THR A 19 -0.47 12.08 -5.81
C THR A 19 0.07 11.41 -4.56
N THR A 20 0.17 10.08 -4.57
CA THR A 20 0.88 9.33 -3.51
C THR A 20 2.10 8.64 -4.08
N LEU A 21 3.21 8.68 -3.35
CA LEU A 21 4.44 7.97 -3.69
C LEU A 21 4.77 7.03 -2.53
N GLY A 22 5.07 5.77 -2.81
CA GLY A 22 5.45 4.85 -1.75
C GLY A 22 5.54 3.40 -2.18
N MET A 23 5.44 2.53 -1.18
CA MET A 23 5.48 1.09 -1.35
C MET A 23 4.08 0.52 -1.15
N CYS A 24 3.77 -0.54 -1.88
CA CYS A 24 2.64 -1.40 -1.56
C CYS A 24 3.15 -2.41 -0.52
N VAL A 25 2.46 -2.50 0.61
CA VAL A 25 2.78 -3.49 1.64
C VAL A 25 1.77 -4.64 1.50
N LEU A 26 2.22 -5.87 1.70
CA LEU A 26 1.35 -7.04 1.81
C LEU A 26 1.34 -7.52 3.25
N ASP A 27 0.28 -7.14 3.96
CA ASP A 27 0.07 -7.42 5.37
C ASP A 27 -0.44 -8.84 5.59
N ASP A 28 0.08 -9.48 6.62
CA ASP A 28 -0.44 -10.72 7.19
C ASP A 28 -1.04 -10.40 8.56
N LEU A 29 -2.35 -10.55 8.66
CA LEU A 29 -3.12 -10.28 9.87
C LEU A 29 -3.30 -11.56 10.66
N TYR A 30 -2.85 -11.57 11.90
CA TYR A 30 -3.01 -12.67 12.86
C TYR A 30 -4.08 -12.27 13.89
N PHE A 31 -5.18 -13.02 13.93
CA PHE A 31 -6.31 -12.76 14.83
C PHE A 31 -6.23 -13.63 16.10
N PRO A 32 -6.87 -13.20 17.22
CA PRO A 32 -6.84 -13.95 18.48
C PRO A 32 -7.45 -15.36 18.42
N ASP A 33 -8.36 -15.60 17.49
CA ASP A 33 -9.00 -16.90 17.25
C ASP A 33 -8.13 -17.86 16.42
N GLY A 34 -6.93 -17.43 16.01
CA GLY A 34 -6.03 -18.18 15.15
C GLY A 34 -6.30 -18.02 13.66
N GLU A 35 -7.29 -17.21 13.25
CA GLU A 35 -7.47 -16.84 11.84
C GLU A 35 -6.24 -16.06 11.35
N ILE A 36 -5.76 -16.39 10.15
CA ILE A 36 -4.69 -15.66 9.48
C ILE A 36 -5.23 -15.16 8.13
N LYS A 37 -5.21 -13.84 7.93
CA LYS A 37 -5.49 -13.23 6.62
C LYS A 37 -4.18 -12.75 6.00
N SER A 38 -3.66 -13.52 5.04
CA SER A 38 -2.41 -13.20 4.36
C SER A 38 -2.60 -12.36 3.10
N ARG A 39 -1.55 -11.59 2.75
CA ARG A 39 -1.49 -10.74 1.54
C ARG A 39 -2.62 -9.71 1.47
N VAL A 40 -3.00 -9.16 2.62
CA VAL A 40 -3.90 -8.02 2.71
C VAL A 40 -3.16 -6.79 2.16
N LEU A 41 -3.86 -5.97 1.39
CA LEU A 41 -3.27 -4.73 0.88
C LEU A 41 -2.97 -3.80 2.06
N GLY A 42 -1.73 -3.33 2.13
CA GLY A 42 -1.22 -2.41 3.12
C GLY A 42 -0.63 -1.16 2.49
N GLY A 43 -0.13 -0.26 3.35
CA GLY A 43 0.51 0.98 2.96
C GLY A 43 -0.46 2.16 2.87
N SER A 44 -0.09 3.27 3.52
CA SER A 44 -0.94 4.45 3.65
C SER A 44 -1.27 5.10 2.30
N GLY A 45 -0.33 5.11 1.36
CA GLY A 45 -0.55 5.62 0.01
C GLY A 45 -1.64 4.85 -0.74
N VAL A 46 -1.62 3.52 -0.64
CA VAL A 46 -2.62 2.64 -1.26
C VAL A 46 -4.02 2.95 -0.72
N TYR A 47 -4.17 3.02 0.60
CA TYR A 47 -5.45 3.33 1.23
C TYR A 47 -5.92 4.77 1.00
N SER A 48 -4.99 5.73 0.88
CA SER A 48 -5.33 7.12 0.53
C SER A 48 -5.94 7.20 -0.87
N ILE A 49 -5.36 6.49 -1.85
CA ILE A 49 -5.90 6.41 -3.21
C ILE A 49 -7.23 5.65 -3.22
N LEU A 50 -7.33 4.52 -2.53
CA LEU A 50 -8.59 3.78 -2.43
C LEU A 50 -9.71 4.64 -1.84
N GLY A 51 -9.43 5.35 -0.75
CA GLY A 51 -10.37 6.27 -0.12
C GLY A 51 -10.83 7.36 -1.09
N ALA A 52 -9.90 8.03 -1.78
CA ALA A 52 -10.24 9.03 -2.78
C ALA A 52 -11.04 8.44 -3.95
N ARG A 53 -10.71 7.21 -4.38
CA ARG A 53 -11.36 6.50 -5.49
C ARG A 53 -12.81 6.10 -5.19
N LEU A 54 -13.17 5.89 -3.93
CA LEU A 54 -14.56 5.64 -3.53
C LEU A 54 -15.48 6.82 -3.86
N PHE A 55 -14.95 8.06 -3.80
CA PHE A 55 -15.72 9.27 -4.05
C PHE A 55 -15.53 9.86 -5.45
N LEU A 56 -14.39 9.59 -6.09
CA LEU A 56 -14.09 10.04 -7.45
C LEU A 56 -14.40 8.93 -8.46
N GLN A 57 -15.30 9.21 -9.41
CA GLN A 57 -15.77 8.26 -10.42
C GLN A 57 -15.45 8.74 -11.84
N GLY A 58 -15.50 7.80 -12.80
CA GLY A 58 -15.28 8.09 -14.22
C GLY A 58 -13.90 8.69 -14.48
N GLU A 59 -13.84 9.74 -15.28
CA GLU A 59 -12.61 10.43 -15.67
C GLU A 59 -11.87 11.06 -14.48
N ASN A 60 -12.59 11.44 -13.41
CA ASN A 60 -11.95 12.02 -12.23
C ASN A 60 -11.10 11.01 -11.46
N ALA A 61 -11.36 9.70 -11.61
CA ALA A 61 -10.51 8.67 -11.03
C ALA A 61 -9.10 8.64 -11.65
N GLN A 62 -8.97 9.05 -12.93
CA GLN A 62 -7.67 9.15 -13.61
C GLN A 62 -6.81 10.31 -13.09
N LYS A 63 -7.41 11.26 -12.36
CA LYS A 63 -6.67 12.33 -11.68
C LYS A 63 -6.06 11.88 -10.33
N LEU A 64 -6.25 10.61 -9.96
CA LEU A 64 -5.56 9.99 -8.83
C LEU A 64 -4.29 9.33 -9.35
N SER A 65 -3.17 10.02 -9.21
CA SER A 65 -1.88 9.54 -9.68
C SER A 65 -1.09 8.91 -8.55
N TRP A 66 -0.37 7.84 -8.80
CA TRP A 66 0.42 7.21 -7.76
C TRP A 66 1.49 6.30 -8.32
N LEU A 67 2.63 6.33 -7.64
CA LEU A 67 3.77 5.48 -7.96
C LEU A 67 3.97 4.52 -6.81
N ILE A 68 3.92 3.24 -7.16
CA ILE A 68 4.24 2.13 -6.26
C ILE A 68 5.60 1.60 -6.66
N ARG A 69 6.54 1.62 -5.72
CA ARG A 69 7.76 0.82 -5.84
C ARG A 69 7.48 -0.58 -5.31
N ALA A 70 7.71 -1.58 -6.15
CA ALA A 70 7.45 -2.97 -5.83
C ALA A 70 8.70 -3.84 -6.04
N GLY A 71 8.77 -4.94 -5.31
CA GLY A 71 9.73 -6.02 -5.55
C GLY A 71 9.48 -6.72 -6.89
N ASN A 72 10.48 -7.47 -7.38
CA ASN A 72 10.38 -8.18 -8.66
C ASN A 72 9.32 -9.31 -8.60
N ALA A 73 9.11 -9.90 -7.42
CA ALA A 73 8.10 -10.95 -7.18
C ALA A 73 6.72 -10.38 -6.76
N PHE A 74 6.35 -9.18 -7.21
CA PHE A 74 5.04 -8.60 -6.90
C PHE A 74 3.88 -9.45 -7.46
N PRO A 75 2.92 -9.90 -6.63
CA PRO A 75 1.87 -10.82 -7.07
C PRO A 75 1.00 -10.21 -8.16
N LYS A 76 0.78 -10.97 -9.24
CA LYS A 76 -0.01 -10.52 -10.39
C LYS A 76 -1.46 -10.23 -10.01
N GLU A 77 -2.03 -10.99 -9.09
CA GLU A 77 -3.42 -10.80 -8.65
C GLU A 77 -3.60 -9.47 -7.94
N ILE A 78 -2.58 -9.03 -7.19
CA ILE A 78 -2.59 -7.72 -6.53
C ILE A 78 -2.43 -6.62 -7.57
N GLU A 79 -1.49 -6.77 -8.52
CA GLU A 79 -1.33 -5.82 -9.62
C GLU A 79 -2.62 -5.65 -10.43
N ASP A 80 -3.27 -6.75 -10.82
CA ASP A 80 -4.53 -6.75 -11.56
C ASP A 80 -5.63 -6.05 -10.75
N ARG A 81 -5.69 -6.29 -9.42
CA ARG A 81 -6.64 -5.62 -8.52
C ARG A 81 -6.40 -4.11 -8.45
N LEU A 82 -5.15 -3.66 -8.30
CA LEU A 82 -4.83 -2.23 -8.25
C LEU A 82 -5.15 -1.53 -9.58
N ARG A 83 -4.82 -2.18 -10.72
CA ARG A 83 -5.14 -1.68 -12.06
C ARG A 83 -6.65 -1.60 -12.32
N SER A 84 -7.45 -2.50 -11.73
CA SER A 84 -8.90 -2.48 -11.86
C SER A 84 -9.55 -1.19 -11.34
N TRP A 85 -8.87 -0.46 -10.45
CA TRP A 85 -9.37 0.80 -9.91
C TRP A 85 -9.44 1.93 -10.94
N SER A 86 -8.84 1.76 -12.13
CA SER A 86 -8.91 2.75 -13.22
C SER A 86 -8.43 4.14 -12.78
N THR A 87 -7.24 4.17 -12.17
CA THR A 87 -6.49 5.36 -11.74
C THR A 87 -5.19 5.48 -12.52
N ASP A 88 -4.49 6.61 -12.43
CA ASP A 88 -3.15 6.80 -13.01
C ASP A 88 -2.07 6.12 -12.15
N LEU A 89 -1.95 4.80 -12.30
CA LEU A 89 -1.05 3.95 -11.52
C LEU A 89 0.22 3.60 -12.30
N VAL A 90 1.36 3.97 -11.73
CA VAL A 90 2.69 3.50 -12.15
C VAL A 90 3.23 2.51 -11.12
N ILE A 91 3.59 1.30 -11.57
CA ILE A 91 4.27 0.31 -10.74
C ILE A 91 5.70 0.15 -11.24
N GLU A 92 6.65 0.57 -10.43
CA GLU A 92 8.08 0.42 -10.70
C GLU A 92 8.60 -0.83 -9.98
N LYS A 93 8.92 -1.87 -10.76
CA LYS A 93 9.51 -3.10 -10.25
C LYS A 93 11.04 -2.98 -10.25
N SER A 94 11.67 -3.20 -9.09
CA SER A 94 13.14 -3.10 -9.00
C SER A 94 13.80 -4.25 -9.77
N ALA A 95 14.77 -3.94 -10.63
CA ALA A 95 15.55 -4.92 -11.38
C ALA A 95 16.65 -5.52 -10.48
N GLY A 96 16.39 -6.70 -9.92
CA GLY A 96 17.33 -7.44 -9.06
C GLY A 96 16.71 -8.73 -8.51
N ASP A 97 17.55 -9.70 -8.16
CA ASP A 97 17.14 -11.04 -7.72
C ASP A 97 16.26 -11.00 -6.46
N ARG A 98 15.14 -11.75 -6.51
CA ARG A 98 14.30 -12.22 -5.39
C ARG A 98 13.76 -11.21 -4.37
N VAL A 99 13.77 -9.91 -4.63
CA VAL A 99 13.11 -8.95 -3.71
C VAL A 99 11.59 -9.19 -3.77
N GLU A 100 11.05 -9.77 -2.70
CA GLU A 100 9.61 -9.90 -2.46
C GLU A 100 9.01 -8.52 -2.18
N CYS A 101 7.69 -8.39 -2.34
CA CYS A 101 7.00 -7.18 -1.91
C CYS A 101 7.19 -6.96 -0.40
N THR A 102 7.30 -5.71 0.07
CA THR A 102 7.35 -5.40 1.51
C THR A 102 6.21 -6.12 2.25
N ARG A 103 6.54 -6.78 3.37
CA ARG A 103 5.59 -7.53 4.19
C ARG A 103 5.42 -6.85 5.55
N GLY A 104 4.16 -6.74 5.97
CA GLY A 104 3.82 -6.35 7.34
C GLY A 104 3.20 -7.53 8.07
N GLU A 105 3.56 -7.74 9.34
CA GLU A 105 2.88 -8.66 10.24
C GLU A 105 2.08 -7.86 11.26
N LEU A 106 0.77 -8.03 11.28
CA LEU A 106 -0.13 -7.37 12.23
C LEU A 106 -0.71 -8.44 13.15
N ARG A 107 -0.38 -8.38 14.43
CA ARG A 107 -0.89 -9.32 15.44
C ARG A 107 -1.88 -8.60 16.33
N TYR A 108 -3.13 -9.04 16.28
CA TYR A 108 -4.18 -8.56 17.18
C TYR A 108 -4.17 -9.42 18.45
N SER A 109 -4.07 -8.77 19.60
CA SER A 109 -4.12 -9.39 20.92
C SER A 109 -5.23 -8.74 21.74
N GLY A 110 -6.31 -9.49 21.97
CA GLY A 110 -7.46 -9.05 22.75
C GLY A 110 -8.17 -10.25 23.35
N GLY A 111 -8.42 -10.22 24.67
CA GLY A 111 -9.06 -11.32 25.36
C GLY A 111 -10.51 -11.48 24.91
N LEU A 112 -10.93 -12.71 24.60
CA LEU A 112 -12.32 -13.09 24.29
C LEU A 112 -13.34 -12.73 25.39
N ASN A 113 -12.88 -12.18 26.52
CA ASN A 113 -13.62 -12.04 27.77
C ASN A 113 -13.78 -10.59 28.26
N GLY A 114 -13.56 -9.57 27.43
CA GLY A 114 -13.96 -8.19 27.74
C GLY A 114 -13.24 -7.51 28.92
N GLU A 115 -12.21 -8.13 29.48
CA GLU A 115 -11.40 -7.59 30.56
C GLU A 115 -9.93 -7.54 30.11
N GLY A 116 -9.48 -6.37 29.65
CA GLY A 116 -8.09 -6.11 29.27
C GLY A 116 -7.97 -5.48 27.88
N GLY A 117 -7.22 -4.37 27.79
CA GLY A 117 -7.12 -3.54 26.60
C GLY A 117 -6.80 -4.33 25.33
N GLU A 118 -7.47 -3.97 24.25
CA GLU A 118 -7.12 -4.43 22.90
C GLU A 118 -5.74 -3.89 22.57
N SER A 119 -4.82 -4.78 22.21
CA SER A 119 -3.47 -4.43 21.80
C SER A 119 -3.22 -4.96 20.40
N MET A 120 -2.36 -4.25 19.67
CA MET A 120 -2.00 -4.59 18.31
C MET A 120 -0.48 -4.44 18.21
N GLU A 121 0.20 -5.49 17.77
CA GLU A 121 1.62 -5.46 17.46
C GLU A 121 1.82 -5.45 15.95
N PHE A 122 2.79 -4.67 15.48
CA PHE A 122 3.05 -4.49 14.06
C PHE A 122 4.54 -4.60 13.78
N GLU A 123 4.90 -5.42 12.80
CA GLU A 123 6.28 -5.62 12.40
C GLU A 123 6.40 -5.53 10.87
N PHE A 124 7.49 -4.94 10.38
CA PHE A 124 7.80 -4.90 8.95
C PHE A 124 9.04 -5.74 8.65
N GLU A 125 8.92 -6.57 7.63
CA GLU A 125 10.04 -7.29 7.04
C GLU A 125 10.33 -6.67 5.66
N ASP A 126 11.20 -5.67 5.64
CA ASP A 126 11.83 -5.15 4.42
C ASP A 126 13.23 -5.79 4.31
N TYR A 127 13.44 -6.68 3.36
CA TYR A 127 14.80 -7.14 3.03
C TYR A 127 15.54 -6.00 2.29
N PRO A 128 16.66 -5.43 2.78
CA PRO A 128 17.61 -5.88 3.81
C PRO A 128 17.67 -5.00 5.09
N LEU A 129 16.61 -4.31 5.47
CA LEU A 129 16.53 -3.48 6.68
C LEU A 129 15.26 -3.83 7.47
N LEU A 130 15.37 -4.80 8.39
CA LEU A 130 14.36 -4.99 9.42
C LEU A 130 14.26 -3.72 10.28
N CYS A 131 13.13 -3.06 10.23
CA CYS A 131 12.76 -1.99 11.14
C CYS A 131 11.60 -2.49 12.01
N LEU A 132 11.90 -2.93 13.24
CA LEU A 132 10.87 -3.20 14.24
C LEU A 132 10.29 -1.88 14.75
N TRP A 133 8.99 -1.67 14.57
CA TRP A 133 8.25 -0.55 15.13
C TRP A 133 7.11 -1.08 16.00
N LYS A 134 7.32 -1.13 17.32
CA LYS A 134 6.24 -1.45 18.27
C LYS A 134 5.34 -0.22 18.45
N LEU A 135 4.18 -0.23 17.82
CA LEU A 135 3.13 0.79 18.00
C LEU A 135 2.09 0.26 18.99
N GLU A 136 2.22 0.66 20.27
CA GLU A 136 1.19 0.40 21.26
C GLU A 136 0.06 1.43 21.09
N TYR A 137 -1.10 0.98 20.60
CA TYR A 137 -2.32 1.77 20.61
C TYR A 137 -3.15 1.38 21.83
N SER A 138 -3.49 2.37 22.67
CA SER A 138 -4.56 2.25 23.66
C SER A 138 -5.80 2.90 23.03
N CYS A 139 -6.82 2.11 22.72
CA CYS A 139 -8.18 2.64 22.51
C CYS A 139 -8.80 3.02 23.85
#